data_AF-A0A7V7DT78-F1
#
_entry.id   AF-A0A7V7DT78-F1
#
_cell.length_a   1.000
_cell.length_b   1.000
_cell.length_c   1.000
_cell.angle_alpha   90.00
_cell.angle_beta   90.00
_cell.angle_gamma   90.00
#
_symmetry.space_group_name_H-M   'P 1'
#
loop_
_entity.id
_entity.type
_entity.pdbx_description
1 polymer ?
#
loop_
_entity_poly.entity_id
_entity_poly.type
_entity_poly.pdbx_seq_one_letter_code
_entity_poly.pdbx_strand_id
1 'polypeptide(L)'
;MLDKVASTKAIKRLFRRVPVTDLDTLSRTLDTKSRMSIFRRLKDLDYFSSYTHAGSFYTLAHIPQFDDYGLWVHQGIGFSKEGTLKATVLKIVETAPSGFTHTELNHMLRVKVHNTLLSLVREGCIRREHIEQAYLYISTEPGKAAEQTSQRRMQLAESDKGIDILPITTVIEVLIETIHAGKLRIAPILISQRLTARGCSVTTRQVEQVFGQYGIDTLKKTAELNSTRWQT
;
A
#
# COMPACT_ATOMS: atom_id res chain seq x y z
N MET A 1 -15.15 -6.27 -37.15
CA MET A 1 -14.00 -5.51 -36.59
C MET A 1 -13.90 -4.16 -37.26
N LEU A 2 -13.88 -3.11 -36.46
CA LEU A 2 -13.73 -1.73 -36.92
C LEU A 2 -12.40 -1.47 -37.64
N ASP A 3 -12.37 -0.52 -38.57
CA ASP A 3 -11.13 -0.01 -39.16
C ASP A 3 -10.24 0.68 -38.08
N LYS A 4 -9.01 1.05 -38.44
CA LYS A 4 -8.04 1.62 -37.47
C LYS A 4 -8.55 2.91 -36.83
N VAL A 5 -9.10 3.83 -37.62
CA VAL A 5 -9.52 5.16 -37.14
C VAL A 5 -10.76 5.01 -36.26
N ALA A 6 -11.74 4.21 -36.70
CA ALA A 6 -12.93 3.91 -35.91
C ALA A 6 -12.59 3.17 -34.59
N SER A 7 -11.67 2.19 -34.64
CA SER A 7 -11.18 1.47 -33.45
C SER A 7 -10.61 2.42 -32.41
N THR A 8 -9.70 3.31 -32.82
CA THR A 8 -9.07 4.29 -31.93
C THR A 8 -10.09 5.22 -31.28
N LYS A 9 -11.05 5.72 -32.08
CA LYS A 9 -12.12 6.58 -31.56
C LYS A 9 -13.02 5.84 -30.56
N ALA A 10 -13.34 4.57 -30.84
CA ALA A 10 -14.15 3.74 -29.96
C ALA A 10 -13.46 3.47 -28.62
N ILE A 11 -12.18 3.09 -28.64
CA ILE A 11 -11.38 2.85 -27.42
C ILE A 11 -11.27 4.13 -26.58
N LYS A 12 -10.91 5.27 -27.19
CA LYS A 12 -10.83 6.54 -26.44
C LYS A 12 -12.18 6.92 -25.83
N ARG A 13 -13.29 6.69 -26.53
CA ARG A 13 -14.64 6.96 -26.00
C ARG A 13 -15.00 6.03 -24.85
N LEU A 14 -14.63 4.75 -24.92
CA LEU A 14 -14.82 3.79 -23.84
C LEU A 14 -14.09 4.27 -22.58
N PHE A 15 -12.79 4.53 -22.70
CA PHE A 15 -11.95 4.89 -21.55
C PHE A 15 -12.25 6.26 -20.93
N ARG A 16 -12.88 7.18 -21.67
CA ARG A 16 -13.44 8.42 -21.12
C ARG A 16 -14.59 8.19 -20.13
N ARG A 17 -15.31 7.07 -20.28
CA ARG A 17 -16.46 6.72 -19.43
C ARG A 17 -16.10 5.68 -18.37
N VAL A 18 -15.22 4.75 -18.75
CA VAL A 18 -14.82 3.60 -17.95
C VAL A 18 -13.30 3.54 -17.91
N PRO A 19 -12.64 4.08 -16.87
CA PRO A 19 -11.18 4.20 -16.79
C PRO A 19 -10.44 2.85 -16.86
N VAL A 20 -11.06 1.78 -16.38
CA VAL A 20 -10.50 0.42 -16.35
C VAL A 20 -11.50 -0.57 -16.92
N THR A 21 -11.09 -1.41 -17.86
CA THR A 21 -11.98 -2.36 -18.55
C THR A 21 -11.36 -3.74 -18.69
N ASP A 22 -12.20 -4.75 -18.85
CA ASP A 22 -11.80 -6.12 -19.21
C ASP A 22 -11.73 -6.34 -20.73
N LEU A 23 -11.30 -7.54 -21.11
CA LEU A 23 -11.16 -7.96 -22.51
C LEU A 23 -12.51 -8.14 -23.22
N ASP A 24 -13.55 -8.58 -22.52
CA ASP A 24 -14.86 -8.85 -23.12
C ASP A 24 -15.56 -7.56 -23.54
N THR A 25 -15.38 -6.50 -22.77
CA THR A 25 -15.87 -5.16 -23.09
C THR A 25 -15.08 -4.55 -24.25
N LEU A 26 -13.76 -4.77 -24.33
CA LEU A 26 -12.95 -4.38 -25.49
C LEU A 26 -13.36 -5.13 -26.76
N SER A 27 -13.62 -6.42 -26.66
CA SER A 27 -14.11 -7.29 -27.73
C SER A 27 -15.42 -6.76 -28.32
N ARG A 28 -16.40 -6.44 -27.45
CA ARG A 28 -17.67 -5.82 -27.85
C ARG A 28 -17.47 -4.42 -28.46
N THR A 29 -16.59 -3.62 -27.89
CA THR A 29 -16.33 -2.23 -28.35
C THR A 29 -15.70 -2.19 -29.75
N LEU A 30 -14.84 -3.17 -30.08
CA LEU A 30 -14.12 -3.26 -31.34
C LEU A 30 -14.80 -4.16 -32.38
N ASP A 31 -15.91 -4.79 -32.02
CA ASP A 31 -16.62 -5.78 -32.83
C ASP A 31 -15.65 -6.88 -33.33
N THR A 32 -14.91 -7.48 -32.41
CA THR A 32 -13.94 -8.54 -32.75
C THR A 32 -13.71 -9.49 -31.60
N LYS A 33 -13.67 -10.79 -31.92
CA LYS A 33 -13.27 -11.85 -30.98
C LYS A 33 -11.75 -12.10 -30.98
N SER A 34 -11.00 -11.45 -31.87
CA SER A 34 -9.56 -11.66 -32.02
C SER A 34 -8.78 -10.91 -30.94
N ARG A 35 -8.30 -11.61 -29.91
CA ARG A 35 -7.44 -11.06 -28.85
C ARG A 35 -6.23 -10.32 -29.42
N MET A 36 -5.56 -10.91 -30.42
CA MET A 36 -4.40 -10.32 -31.07
C MET A 36 -4.73 -8.97 -31.71
N SER A 37 -5.90 -8.86 -32.33
CA SER A 37 -6.35 -7.60 -32.93
C SER A 37 -6.69 -6.54 -31.89
N ILE A 38 -7.31 -6.93 -30.77
CA ILE A 38 -7.58 -6.04 -29.62
C ILE A 38 -6.27 -5.48 -29.07
N PHE A 39 -5.31 -6.37 -28.74
CA PHE A 39 -4.03 -5.94 -28.18
C PHE A 39 -3.21 -5.09 -29.16
N ARG A 40 -3.26 -5.38 -30.46
CA ARG A 40 -2.64 -4.52 -31.47
C ARG A 40 -3.20 -3.10 -31.44
N ARG A 41 -4.54 -2.95 -31.32
CA ARG A 41 -5.18 -1.62 -31.22
C ARG A 41 -4.91 -0.92 -29.90
N LEU A 42 -4.79 -1.65 -28.80
CA LEU A 42 -4.39 -1.08 -27.52
C LEU A 42 -2.93 -0.63 -27.53
N LYS A 43 -2.02 -1.41 -28.13
CA LYS A 43 -0.60 -1.04 -28.29
C LYS A 43 -0.45 0.29 -29.05
N ASP A 44 -1.25 0.52 -30.08
CA ASP A 44 -1.25 1.79 -30.83
C ASP A 44 -1.59 3.03 -29.95
N LEU A 45 -2.09 2.84 -28.73
CA LEU A 45 -2.57 3.89 -27.83
C LEU A 45 -1.84 3.97 -26.49
N ASP A 46 -0.83 3.13 -26.28
CA ASP A 46 -0.16 2.89 -25.01
C ASP A 46 -1.14 2.49 -23.88
N TYR A 47 -0.93 1.31 -23.31
CA TYR A 47 -1.82 0.77 -22.30
C TYR A 47 -1.04 0.02 -21.22
N PHE A 48 -1.65 -0.08 -20.05
CA PHE A 48 -1.19 -0.94 -18.96
C PHE A 48 -2.17 -2.08 -18.76
N SER A 49 -1.63 -3.26 -18.43
CA SER A 49 -2.38 -4.37 -17.85
C SER A 49 -2.28 -4.36 -16.33
N SER A 50 -3.31 -4.84 -15.64
CA SER A 50 -3.25 -5.00 -14.19
C SER A 50 -2.18 -6.02 -13.79
N TYR A 51 -1.44 -5.78 -12.71
CA TYR A 51 -0.61 -6.84 -12.10
C TYR A 51 -1.45 -7.74 -11.17
N THR A 52 -2.63 -7.25 -10.76
CA THR A 52 -3.65 -8.00 -10.02
C THR A 52 -4.58 -8.75 -10.99
N HIS A 53 -5.46 -9.61 -10.45
CA HIS A 53 -6.51 -10.32 -11.21
C HIS A 53 -5.96 -11.06 -12.46
N ALA A 54 -4.75 -11.59 -12.36
CA ALA A 54 -4.05 -12.28 -13.44
C ALA A 54 -3.92 -11.48 -14.75
N GLY A 55 -3.86 -10.14 -14.68
CA GLY A 55 -3.70 -9.30 -15.88
C GLY A 55 -4.95 -9.17 -16.75
N SER A 56 -6.12 -9.34 -16.14
CA SER A 56 -7.40 -9.35 -16.84
C SER A 56 -7.98 -7.95 -17.12
N PHE A 57 -7.38 -6.90 -16.56
CA PHE A 57 -7.86 -5.53 -16.71
C PHE A 57 -6.85 -4.63 -17.42
N TYR A 58 -7.36 -3.64 -18.15
CA TYR A 58 -6.59 -2.75 -19.00
C TYR A 58 -6.99 -1.28 -18.79
N THR A 59 -6.02 -0.38 -18.95
CA THR A 59 -6.19 1.08 -18.89
C THR A 59 -5.25 1.75 -19.90
N LEU A 60 -5.62 2.93 -20.42
CA LEU A 60 -4.72 3.71 -21.29
C LEU A 60 -3.66 4.44 -20.47
N ALA A 61 -2.46 4.63 -21.03
CA ALA A 61 -1.30 5.08 -20.29
C ALA A 61 -1.43 6.46 -19.61
N HIS A 62 -2.30 7.33 -20.13
CA HIS A 62 -2.54 8.68 -19.58
C HIS A 62 -3.55 8.72 -18.41
N ILE A 63 -4.19 7.60 -18.08
CA ILE A 63 -5.25 7.54 -17.06
C ILE A 63 -4.69 7.32 -15.65
N PRO A 64 -3.79 6.34 -15.42
CA PRO A 64 -3.26 6.11 -14.08
C PRO A 64 -2.49 7.31 -13.53
N GLN A 65 -2.76 7.64 -12.27
CA GLN A 65 -1.90 8.52 -11.47
C GLN A 65 -1.08 7.62 -10.55
N PHE A 66 0.11 7.25 -11.02
CA PHE A 66 1.01 6.39 -10.27
C PHE A 66 1.62 7.12 -9.09
N ASP A 67 1.72 6.43 -7.96
CA ASP A 67 2.43 6.90 -6.77
C ASP A 67 3.97 6.84 -6.94
N ASP A 68 4.68 7.16 -5.87
CA ASP A 68 6.15 7.17 -5.83
C ASP A 68 6.77 5.78 -6.07
N TYR A 69 6.01 4.70 -5.83
CA TYR A 69 6.42 3.33 -6.13
C TYR A 69 6.00 2.89 -7.54
N GLY A 70 5.40 3.78 -8.33
CA GLY A 70 4.93 3.46 -9.67
C GLY A 70 3.66 2.60 -9.67
N LEU A 71 2.88 2.60 -8.58
CA LEU A 71 1.66 1.83 -8.42
C LEU A 71 0.42 2.72 -8.54
N TRP A 72 -0.64 2.16 -9.13
CA TRP A 72 -1.95 2.81 -9.17
C TRP A 72 -3.03 1.75 -8.90
N VAL A 73 -3.89 2.01 -7.91
CA VAL A 73 -4.98 1.11 -7.55
C VAL A 73 -6.30 1.79 -7.85
N HIS A 74 -7.12 1.17 -8.69
CA HIS A 74 -8.46 1.62 -9.03
C HIS A 74 -9.47 0.53 -8.65
N GLN A 75 -10.34 0.82 -7.66
CA GLN A 75 -11.39 -0.12 -7.22
C GLN A 75 -10.87 -1.53 -6.90
N GLY A 76 -9.69 -1.63 -6.27
CA GLY A 76 -9.05 -2.91 -5.93
C GLY A 76 -8.22 -3.54 -7.06
N ILE A 77 -8.22 -2.95 -8.26
CA ILE A 77 -7.39 -3.39 -9.39
C ILE A 77 -6.09 -2.59 -9.39
N GLY A 78 -4.97 -3.27 -9.15
CA GLY A 78 -3.63 -2.68 -9.16
C GLY A 78 -2.96 -2.74 -10.54
N PHE A 79 -2.34 -1.62 -10.92
CA PHE A 79 -1.51 -1.39 -12.09
C PHE A 79 -0.13 -0.89 -11.67
N SER A 80 0.87 -1.15 -12.51
CA SER A 80 2.25 -0.74 -12.28
C SER A 80 2.86 -0.23 -13.57
N LYS A 81 3.78 0.75 -13.47
CA LYS A 81 4.63 1.18 -14.59
C LYS A 81 5.43 0.03 -15.19
N GLU A 82 5.77 -0.98 -14.38
CA GLU A 82 6.52 -2.18 -14.79
C GLU A 82 5.64 -3.27 -15.43
N GLY A 83 4.32 -3.06 -15.47
CA GLY A 83 3.33 -3.91 -16.14
C GLY A 83 2.99 -5.24 -15.46
N THR A 84 3.98 -6.01 -14.97
CA THR A 84 3.76 -7.32 -14.33
C THR A 84 4.10 -7.29 -12.85
N LEU A 85 3.46 -8.17 -12.05
CA LEU A 85 3.74 -8.26 -10.61
C LEU A 85 5.23 -8.58 -10.34
N LYS A 86 5.83 -9.46 -11.15
CA LYS A 86 7.23 -9.86 -11.01
C LYS A 86 8.19 -8.69 -11.26
N ALA A 87 8.03 -7.97 -12.37
CA ALA A 87 8.84 -6.80 -12.68
C ALA A 87 8.64 -5.68 -11.64
N THR A 88 7.40 -5.50 -11.19
CA THR A 88 7.05 -4.53 -10.14
C THR A 88 7.75 -4.82 -8.82
N VAL A 89 7.68 -6.07 -8.33
CA VAL A 89 8.35 -6.48 -7.09
C VAL A 89 9.87 -6.32 -7.21
N LEU A 90 10.46 -6.71 -8.34
CA LEU A 90 11.89 -6.54 -8.59
C LEU A 90 12.29 -5.07 -8.49
N LYS A 91 11.58 -4.18 -9.20
CA LYS A 91 11.85 -2.75 -9.20
C LYS A 91 11.75 -2.15 -7.79
N ILE A 92 10.67 -2.47 -7.08
CA ILE A 92 10.42 -2.00 -5.71
C ILE A 92 11.55 -2.42 -4.77
N VAL A 93 11.98 -3.70 -4.81
CA VAL A 93 13.06 -4.20 -3.95
C VAL A 93 14.40 -3.57 -4.32
N GLU A 94 14.66 -3.35 -5.61
CA GLU A 94 15.90 -2.73 -6.06
C GLU A 94 16.03 -1.26 -5.64
N THR A 95 14.92 -0.52 -5.65
CA THR A 95 14.90 0.91 -5.28
C THR A 95 14.57 1.16 -3.80
N ALA A 96 14.31 0.12 -3.01
CA ALA A 96 13.97 0.26 -1.60
C ALA A 96 15.17 0.81 -0.81
N PRO A 97 15.02 1.86 0.02
CA PRO A 97 16.11 2.33 0.87
C PRO A 97 16.51 1.31 1.96
N SER A 98 15.55 0.62 2.56
CA SER A 98 15.77 -0.34 3.66
C SER A 98 15.33 -1.77 3.32
N GLY A 99 15.23 -2.10 2.03
CA GLY A 99 14.62 -3.36 1.57
C GLY A 99 13.14 -3.44 1.94
N PHE A 100 12.51 -4.59 1.69
CA PHE A 100 11.13 -4.82 2.12
C PHE A 100 10.93 -6.23 2.68
N THR A 101 10.05 -6.36 3.66
CA THR A 101 9.55 -7.65 4.15
C THR A 101 8.41 -8.16 3.27
N HIS A 102 8.11 -9.47 3.37
CA HIS A 102 6.95 -10.06 2.70
C HIS A 102 5.63 -9.36 3.07
N THR A 103 5.47 -8.98 4.34
CA THR A 103 4.26 -8.33 4.85
C THR A 103 4.08 -6.93 4.27
N GLU A 104 5.16 -6.15 4.23
CA GLU A 104 5.16 -4.80 3.63
C GLU A 104 4.81 -4.86 2.14
N LEU A 105 5.43 -5.79 1.39
CA LEU A 105 5.13 -5.98 -0.03
C LEU A 105 3.69 -6.43 -0.27
N ASN A 106 3.17 -7.37 0.52
CA ASN A 106 1.77 -7.80 0.43
C ASN A 106 0.81 -6.64 0.69
N HIS A 107 1.09 -5.80 1.70
CA HIS A 107 0.25 -4.67 2.04
C HIS A 107 0.25 -3.61 0.94
N MET A 108 1.44 -3.23 0.47
CA MET A 108 1.63 -2.24 -0.58
C MET A 108 1.04 -2.68 -1.92
N LEU A 109 1.28 -3.93 -2.34
CA LEU A 109 0.81 -4.43 -3.64
C LEU A 109 -0.64 -4.95 -3.60
N ARG A 110 -1.22 -5.15 -2.43
CA ARG A 110 -2.59 -5.65 -2.21
C ARG A 110 -2.88 -7.00 -2.88
N VAL A 111 -1.84 -7.83 -3.04
CA VAL A 111 -1.91 -9.17 -3.62
C VAL A 111 -0.88 -10.07 -2.94
N LYS A 112 -1.12 -11.38 -2.91
CA LYS A 112 -0.17 -12.36 -2.37
C LYS A 112 1.10 -12.37 -3.25
N VAL A 113 2.25 -12.06 -2.65
CA VAL A 113 3.55 -12.00 -3.37
C VAL A 113 4.48 -13.19 -3.12
N HIS A 114 4.08 -14.16 -2.27
CA HIS A 114 4.93 -15.29 -1.87
C HIS A 114 5.58 -16.04 -3.06
N ASN A 115 4.76 -16.45 -4.04
CA ASN A 115 5.25 -17.20 -5.20
C ASN A 115 6.18 -16.34 -6.08
N THR A 116 5.87 -15.05 -6.24
CA THR A 116 6.68 -14.11 -7.01
C THR A 116 8.04 -13.90 -6.35
N LEU A 117 8.08 -13.70 -5.03
CA LEU A 117 9.31 -13.55 -4.28
C LEU A 117 10.16 -14.83 -4.31
N LEU A 118 9.54 -16.00 -4.18
CA LEU A 118 10.24 -17.27 -4.27
C LEU A 118 10.89 -17.46 -5.66
N SER A 119 10.17 -17.13 -6.73
CA SER A 119 10.70 -17.16 -8.11
C SER A 119 11.88 -16.19 -8.27
N LEU A 120 11.72 -14.93 -7.85
CA LEU A 120 12.78 -13.92 -7.95
C LEU A 120 14.04 -14.28 -7.16
N VAL A 121 13.91 -14.89 -5.98
CA VAL A 121 15.06 -15.37 -5.19
C VAL A 121 15.74 -16.55 -5.88
N ARG A 122 14.98 -17.53 -6.39
CA ARG A 122 15.53 -18.71 -7.08
C ARG A 122 16.26 -18.33 -8.37
N GLU A 123 15.77 -17.32 -9.05
CA GLU A 123 16.38 -16.78 -10.28
C GLU A 123 17.57 -15.84 -9.99
N GLY A 124 17.86 -15.57 -8.72
CA GLY A 124 18.96 -14.69 -8.34
C GLY A 124 18.74 -13.22 -8.70
N CYS A 125 17.48 -12.79 -8.87
CA CYS A 125 17.13 -11.40 -9.17
C CYS A 125 17.03 -10.54 -7.90
N ILE A 126 16.71 -11.15 -6.75
CA ILE A 126 16.71 -10.52 -5.43
C ILE A 126 17.36 -11.45 -4.42
N ARG A 127 17.89 -10.90 -3.32
CA ARG A 127 18.36 -11.69 -2.18
C ARG A 127 17.38 -11.62 -1.03
N ARG A 128 17.47 -12.60 -0.14
CA ARG A 128 16.65 -12.71 1.07
C ARG A 128 17.56 -12.93 2.27
N GLU A 129 17.49 -12.03 3.24
CA GLU A 129 18.21 -12.11 4.51
C GLU A 129 17.22 -12.27 5.66
N HIS A 130 17.61 -13.01 6.70
CA HIS A 130 16.81 -13.12 7.92
C HIS A 130 17.08 -11.92 8.83
N ILE A 131 16.04 -11.23 9.25
CA ILE A 131 16.13 -10.11 10.19
C ILE A 131 15.04 -10.26 11.26
N GLU A 132 15.45 -10.38 12.52
CA GLU A 132 14.58 -10.64 13.68
C GLU A 132 13.63 -11.82 13.47
N GLN A 133 12.35 -11.57 13.20
CA GLN A 133 11.29 -12.58 13.01
C GLN A 133 10.78 -12.64 11.57
N ALA A 134 11.44 -11.95 10.63
CA ALA A 134 11.00 -11.84 9.25
C ALA A 134 12.15 -12.02 8.25
N TYR A 135 11.78 -12.18 6.98
CA TYR A 135 12.74 -12.13 5.89
C TYR A 135 12.70 -10.76 5.23
N LEU A 136 13.87 -10.15 5.08
CA LEU A 136 14.11 -8.94 4.33
C LEU A 136 14.53 -9.30 2.90
N TYR A 137 13.82 -8.76 1.93
CA TYR A 137 14.16 -8.87 0.51
C TYR A 137 14.92 -7.62 0.09
N ILE A 138 16.08 -7.82 -0.50
CA ILE A 138 17.08 -6.80 -0.82
C ILE A 138 17.68 -7.03 -2.20
N SER A 139 18.40 -6.03 -2.70
CA SER A 139 19.14 -6.08 -3.96
C SER A 139 20.18 -7.21 -3.97
N THR A 140 20.51 -7.68 -5.17
CA THR A 140 21.63 -8.61 -5.41
C THR A 140 22.97 -7.91 -5.48
N GLU A 141 22.97 -6.60 -5.73
CA GLU A 141 24.15 -5.76 -5.76
C GLU A 141 24.71 -5.62 -4.32
N PRO A 142 25.95 -6.06 -4.03
CA PRO A 142 26.48 -6.10 -2.67
C PRO A 142 26.47 -4.75 -1.94
N GLY A 143 26.79 -3.66 -2.64
CA GLY A 143 26.79 -2.31 -2.06
C GLY A 143 25.40 -1.87 -1.60
N LYS A 144 24.42 -1.91 -2.52
CA LYS A 144 23.02 -1.57 -2.20
C LYS A 144 22.44 -2.47 -1.12
N ALA A 145 22.72 -3.77 -1.17
CA ALA A 145 22.24 -4.70 -0.17
C ALA A 145 22.77 -4.38 1.23
N ALA A 146 24.05 -4.05 1.35
CA ALA A 146 24.65 -3.65 2.63
C ALA A 146 24.02 -2.35 3.14
N GLU A 147 23.77 -1.37 2.27
CA GLU A 147 23.07 -0.13 2.60
C GLU A 147 21.64 -0.41 3.09
N GLN A 148 20.89 -1.23 2.34
CA GLN A 148 19.52 -1.63 2.69
C GLN A 148 19.43 -2.31 4.05
N THR A 149 20.30 -3.30 4.30
CA THR A 149 20.34 -4.00 5.59
C THR A 149 20.76 -3.08 6.72
N SER A 150 21.70 -2.15 6.50
CA SER A 150 22.13 -1.17 7.50
C SER A 150 20.98 -0.21 7.87
N GLN A 151 20.34 0.41 6.87
CA GLN A 151 19.19 1.30 7.08
C GLN A 151 18.05 0.58 7.78
N ARG A 152 17.78 -0.68 7.43
CA ARG A 152 16.75 -1.47 8.12
C ARG A 152 17.06 -1.69 9.60
N ARG A 153 18.31 -2.01 9.94
CA ARG A 153 18.72 -2.19 11.35
C ARG A 153 18.61 -0.88 12.13
N MET A 154 18.93 0.26 11.52
CA MET A 154 18.72 1.56 12.14
C MET A 154 17.25 1.83 12.43
N GLN A 155 16.36 1.58 11.46
CA GLN A 155 14.90 1.73 11.63
C GLN A 155 14.37 0.84 12.77
N LEU A 156 14.83 -0.41 12.85
CA LEU A 156 14.43 -1.32 13.91
C LEU A 156 14.93 -0.84 15.28
N ALA A 157 16.19 -0.41 15.39
CA ALA A 157 16.74 0.12 16.64
C ALA A 157 16.08 1.43 17.09
N GLU A 158 15.62 2.28 16.17
CA GLU A 158 14.83 3.47 16.49
C GLU A 158 13.41 3.11 16.95
N SER A 159 12.78 2.12 16.30
CA SER A 159 11.48 1.62 16.73
C SER A 159 11.53 1.00 18.12
N ASP A 160 12.59 0.25 18.44
CA ASP A 160 12.79 -0.40 19.74
C ASP A 160 13.02 0.62 20.88
N LYS A 161 13.64 1.77 20.58
CA LYS A 161 13.78 2.89 21.53
C LYS A 161 12.47 3.62 21.84
N GLY A 162 11.41 3.38 21.05
CA GLY A 162 10.12 4.07 21.14
C GLY A 162 8.96 3.22 21.64
N ILE A 163 9.18 1.94 21.95
CA ILE A 163 8.10 1.02 22.35
C ILE A 163 8.21 0.78 23.86
N ASP A 164 7.40 1.49 24.64
CA ASP A 164 6.83 0.88 25.84
C ASP A 164 6.02 -0.31 25.32
N ILE A 165 6.54 -1.55 25.45
CA ILE A 165 5.82 -2.74 24.97
C ILE A 165 4.58 -2.85 25.83
N LEU A 166 3.46 -2.34 25.31
CA LEU A 166 2.20 -2.46 26.00
C LEU A 166 1.80 -3.94 25.99
N PRO A 167 1.40 -4.50 27.15
CA PRO A 167 0.82 -5.83 27.19
C PRO A 167 -0.28 -5.95 26.12
N ILE A 168 -0.32 -7.07 25.40
CA ILE A 168 -1.31 -7.29 24.34
C ILE A 168 -2.76 -7.15 24.86
N THR A 169 -2.98 -7.47 26.13
CA THR A 169 -4.26 -7.24 26.83
C THR A 169 -4.63 -5.77 26.86
N THR A 170 -3.69 -4.88 27.16
CA THR A 170 -3.87 -3.43 27.15
C THR A 170 -4.20 -2.92 25.74
N VAL A 171 -3.52 -3.43 24.71
CA VAL A 171 -3.80 -3.07 23.31
C VAL A 171 -5.22 -3.49 22.92
N ILE A 172 -5.61 -4.72 23.26
CA ILE A 172 -6.95 -5.26 22.97
C ILE A 172 -8.03 -4.42 23.69
N GLU A 173 -7.83 -4.09 24.97
CA GLU A 173 -8.77 -3.28 25.74
C GLU A 173 -8.98 -1.90 25.13
N VAL A 174 -7.90 -1.24 24.72
CA VAL A 174 -7.96 0.06 24.04
C VAL A 174 -8.73 -0.03 22.72
N LEU A 175 -8.47 -1.04 21.90
CA LEU A 175 -9.15 -1.23 20.61
C LEU A 175 -10.64 -1.55 20.79
N ILE A 176 -10.99 -2.43 21.74
CA ILE A 176 -12.39 -2.75 22.07
C ILE A 176 -13.13 -1.49 22.53
N GLU A 177 -12.54 -0.71 23.42
CA GLU A 177 -13.18 0.50 23.94
C GLU A 177 -13.35 1.55 22.83
N THR A 178 -12.41 1.63 21.90
CA THR A 178 -12.49 2.50 20.72
C THR A 178 -13.66 2.09 19.81
N ILE A 179 -13.86 0.78 19.58
CA ILE A 179 -14.98 0.26 18.80
C ILE A 179 -16.32 0.55 19.49
N HIS A 180 -16.42 0.28 20.81
CA HIS A 180 -17.63 0.54 21.59
C HIS A 180 -18.00 2.04 21.64
N ALA A 181 -17.01 2.92 21.61
CA ALA A 181 -17.23 4.36 21.58
C ALA A 181 -17.82 4.88 20.24
N GLY A 182 -17.86 4.04 19.20
CA GLY A 182 -18.69 4.25 17.99
C GLY A 182 -18.33 5.49 17.14
N LYS A 183 -17.17 6.10 17.35
CA LYS A 183 -16.73 7.31 16.63
C LYS A 183 -15.31 7.14 16.11
N LEU A 184 -15.09 7.46 14.83
CA LEU A 184 -13.77 7.48 14.19
C LEU A 184 -12.82 8.57 14.75
N ARG A 185 -13.30 9.44 15.67
CA ARG A 185 -12.52 10.50 16.30
C ARG A 185 -12.82 10.55 17.79
N ILE A 186 -11.92 9.99 18.60
CA ILE A 186 -12.06 9.94 20.06
C ILE A 186 -10.79 10.53 20.68
N ALA A 187 -10.95 11.30 21.76
CA ALA A 187 -9.81 11.80 22.51
C ALA A 187 -9.19 10.66 23.34
N PRO A 188 -7.87 10.39 23.25
CA PRO A 188 -7.21 9.32 24.00
C PRO A 188 -7.46 9.33 25.51
N ILE A 189 -7.64 10.53 26.09
CA ILE A 189 -7.95 10.71 27.51
C ILE A 189 -9.29 10.09 27.94
N LEU A 190 -10.28 10.03 27.03
CA LEU A 190 -11.58 9.43 27.34
C LEU A 190 -11.46 7.90 27.42
N ILE A 191 -10.64 7.31 26.57
CA ILE A 191 -10.40 5.86 26.58
C ILE A 191 -9.61 5.47 27.84
N SER A 192 -8.55 6.21 28.18
CA SER A 192 -7.77 5.93 29.41
C SER A 192 -8.62 6.07 30.67
N GLN A 193 -9.48 7.09 30.77
CA GLN A 193 -10.41 7.28 31.88
C GLN A 193 -11.42 6.14 32.01
N ARG A 194 -12.03 5.69 30.90
CA ARG A 194 -13.00 4.59 30.92
C ARG A 194 -12.38 3.25 31.27
N LEU A 195 -11.19 2.97 30.73
CA LEU A 195 -10.44 1.76 31.07
C LEU A 195 -10.04 1.77 32.55
N THR A 196 -9.57 2.91 33.06
CA THR A 196 -9.25 3.08 34.48
C THR A 196 -10.47 2.86 35.38
N ALA A 197 -11.63 3.41 35.00
CA ALA A 197 -12.89 3.20 35.74
C ALA A 197 -13.35 1.72 35.75
N ARG A 198 -12.87 0.92 34.79
CA ARG A 198 -13.12 -0.53 34.69
C ARG A 198 -12.01 -1.38 35.32
N GLY A 199 -11.03 -0.75 35.99
CA GLY A 199 -9.94 -1.44 36.67
C GLY A 199 -8.69 -1.70 35.83
N CYS A 200 -8.65 -1.21 34.58
CA CYS A 200 -7.52 -1.35 33.68
C CYS A 200 -6.57 -0.15 33.84
N SER A 201 -5.37 -0.37 34.38
CA SER A 201 -4.37 0.69 34.58
C SER A 201 -3.70 1.08 33.26
N VAL A 202 -4.35 1.96 32.50
CA VAL A 202 -3.88 2.44 31.18
C VAL A 202 -3.78 3.96 31.18
N THR A 203 -2.61 4.49 30.81
CA THR A 203 -2.37 5.94 30.75
C THR A 203 -2.79 6.52 29.40
N THR A 204 -3.07 7.84 29.34
CA THR A 204 -3.41 8.53 28.08
C THR A 204 -2.31 8.40 27.02
N ARG A 205 -1.03 8.45 27.42
CA ARG A 205 0.11 8.28 26.54
C ARG A 205 0.15 6.89 25.90
N GLN A 206 -0.22 5.85 26.66
CA GLN A 206 -0.31 4.49 26.15
C GLN A 206 -1.45 4.33 25.14
N VAL A 207 -2.59 4.99 25.37
CA VAL A 207 -3.68 5.06 24.38
C VAL A 207 -3.22 5.77 23.10
N GLU A 208 -2.50 6.90 23.22
CA GLU A 208 -1.93 7.63 22.08
C GLU A 208 -0.98 6.75 21.25
N GLN A 209 -0.15 5.94 21.92
CA GLN A 209 0.75 4.99 21.27
C GLN A 209 -0.03 3.92 20.48
N VAL A 210 -1.08 3.34 21.07
CA VAL A 210 -1.96 2.39 20.37
C VAL A 210 -2.67 3.06 19.18
N PHE A 211 -3.17 4.28 19.35
CA PHE A 211 -3.85 4.98 18.26
C PHE A 211 -2.90 5.28 17.09
N GLY A 212 -1.67 5.69 17.38
CA GLY A 212 -0.63 5.89 16.38
C GLY A 212 -0.26 4.60 15.65
N GLN A 213 -0.14 3.49 16.38
CA GLN A 213 0.19 2.19 15.79
C GLN A 213 -0.91 1.65 14.86
N TYR A 214 -2.18 1.90 15.16
CA TYR A 214 -3.32 1.36 14.42
C TYR A 214 -4.04 2.39 13.53
N GLY A 215 -3.49 3.60 13.38
CA GLY A 215 -4.00 4.64 12.49
C GLY A 215 -5.38 5.18 12.89
N ILE A 216 -5.65 5.32 14.18
CA ILE A 216 -6.92 5.84 14.72
C ILE A 216 -6.83 7.36 14.87
N ASP A 217 -7.72 8.11 14.20
CA ASP A 217 -7.75 9.58 14.27
C ASP A 217 -8.11 10.09 15.68
N THR A 218 -7.28 10.97 16.23
CA THR A 218 -7.53 11.62 17.53
C THR A 218 -8.24 12.95 17.35
N LEU A 219 -9.09 13.32 18.33
CA LEU A 219 -9.49 14.71 18.50
C LEU A 219 -8.26 15.49 18.97
N LYS A 220 -7.66 16.34 18.11
CA LYS A 220 -6.58 17.23 18.51
C LYS A 220 -6.96 17.98 19.78
N LYS A 221 -6.05 17.97 20.76
CA LYS A 221 -6.07 18.80 21.96
C LYS A 221 -6.38 20.24 21.55
N THR A 222 -7.40 20.82 22.19
CA THR A 222 -7.78 22.22 22.08
C THR A 222 -6.55 23.11 22.08
N ALA A 223 -6.52 24.05 21.14
CA ALA A 223 -5.56 25.14 21.09
C ALA A 223 -5.37 25.73 22.50
N GLU A 224 -4.12 26.12 22.73
CA GLU A 224 -3.59 26.74 23.92
C GLU A 224 -4.57 27.71 24.58
N LEU A 225 -4.67 27.59 25.90
CA LEU A 225 -5.07 28.66 26.78
C LEU A 225 -4.27 29.92 26.40
N ASN A 226 -4.89 30.85 25.67
CA ASN A 226 -4.39 32.21 25.58
C ASN A 226 -4.46 32.81 26.98
N SER A 227 -3.32 32.73 27.65
CA SER A 227 -2.89 33.65 28.68
C SER A 227 -3.09 35.08 28.17
N THR A 228 -4.06 35.79 28.74
CA THR A 228 -4.00 37.25 28.84
C THR A 228 -4.55 37.69 30.18
N ARG A 229 -3.65 37.71 31.15
CA ARG A 229 -3.64 38.48 32.42
C ARG A 229 -2.39 39.38 32.25
N TRP A 230 -2.33 40.70 32.36
CA TRP A 230 -3.12 41.79 32.96
C TRP A 230 -2.62 43.15 32.37
N GLN A 231 -3.24 44.26 32.83
CA GLN A 231 -2.81 45.67 32.91
C GLN A 231 -3.63 46.60 31.98
N THR A 232 -4.30 47.65 32.43
CA THR A 232 -4.32 48.42 33.69
C THR A 232 -5.68 49.10 33.84
#